data_AF-A0A375IGT7-F1
#
_entry.id   AF-A0A375IGT7-F1
#
_cell.length_a   1.000
_cell.length_b   1.000
_cell.length_c   1.000
_cell.angle_alpha   90.00
_cell.angle_beta   90.00
_cell.angle_gamma   90.00
#
_symmetry.space_group_name_H-M   'P 1'
#
loop_
_entity.id
_entity.type
_entity.pdbx_description
1 polymer ?
#
loop_
_entity_poly.entity_id
_entity_poly.type
_entity_poly.pdbx_seq_one_letter_code
_entity_poly.pdbx_strand_id
1 'polypeptide(L)'
;MTATVPSTIEVTQPSVAARRIQILIATTVQLDTGYSRTLPERSVWSRVGRVPQGDIYRPIGTIFTIEGRQVHEAYLVIRDKTLVGFYLPGEQNYSPLSTAVPLDLGEIE
;
A
#
# COMPACT_ATOMS: atom_id res chain seq x y z
N MET A 1 -47.95 19.78 17.29
CA MET A 1 -47.29 18.61 17.89
C MET A 1 -46.19 18.17 16.94
N THR A 2 -44.98 18.02 17.48
CA THR A 2 -43.69 17.82 16.80
C THR A 2 -43.56 16.44 16.17
N ALA A 3 -42.92 16.35 15.00
CA ALA A 3 -42.28 15.12 14.52
C ALA A 3 -40.91 15.48 13.91
N THR A 4 -39.90 15.58 14.78
CA THR A 4 -38.50 15.65 14.37
C THR A 4 -38.06 14.23 14.04
N VAL A 5 -37.85 13.94 12.76
CA VAL A 5 -37.19 12.71 12.32
C VAL A 5 -35.69 12.84 12.62
N PRO A 6 -35.05 11.88 13.31
CA PRO A 6 -33.60 11.90 13.45
C PRO A 6 -32.99 11.53 12.09
N SER A 7 -32.21 12.45 11.52
CA SER A 7 -31.26 12.15 10.45
C SER A 7 -30.18 11.24 11.03
N THR A 8 -30.45 9.93 11.02
CA THR A 8 -29.40 8.94 11.16
C THR A 8 -28.48 9.16 9.97
N ILE A 9 -27.25 9.58 10.25
CA ILE A 9 -26.19 9.51 9.26
C ILE A 9 -26.00 8.02 9.02
N GLU A 10 -26.62 7.53 7.95
CA GLU A 10 -26.20 6.31 7.29
C GLU A 10 -24.75 6.59 6.91
N VAL A 11 -23.84 6.12 7.76
CA VAL A 11 -22.42 6.08 7.45
C VAL A 11 -22.39 5.23 6.20
N THR A 12 -22.35 5.91 5.04
CA THR A 12 -22.03 5.33 3.76
C THR A 12 -20.82 4.48 4.04
N GLN A 13 -21.02 3.17 4.09
CA GLN A 13 -19.94 2.20 4.14
C GLN A 13 -18.93 2.70 3.10
N PRO A 14 -17.62 2.80 3.39
CA PRO A 14 -16.65 2.96 2.32
C PRO A 14 -16.73 1.70 1.47
N SER A 15 -17.69 1.71 0.54
CA SER A 15 -18.09 0.68 -0.38
C SER A 15 -17.12 0.71 -1.56
N VAL A 16 -15.87 0.45 -1.23
CA VAL A 16 -14.91 -0.27 -2.05
C VAL A 16 -14.21 -1.11 -1.00
N ALA A 17 -14.60 -2.38 -0.87
CA ALA A 17 -13.99 -3.31 0.09
C ALA A 17 -12.48 -3.06 0.10
N ALA A 18 -11.99 -2.43 1.18
CA ALA A 18 -10.63 -1.95 1.25
C ALA A 18 -9.79 -3.22 1.28
N ARG A 19 -9.36 -3.69 0.11
CA ARG A 19 -8.71 -4.99 -0.01
C ARG A 19 -7.37 -4.85 0.68
N ARG A 20 -7.33 -5.40 1.89
CA ARG A 20 -6.16 -5.41 2.71
C ARG A 20 -5.41 -6.68 2.40
N ILE A 21 -4.10 -6.52 2.33
CA ILE A 21 -3.16 -7.62 2.16
C ILE A 21 -2.21 -7.60 3.33
N GLN A 22 -1.74 -8.76 3.71
CA GLN A 22 -0.71 -8.94 4.70
C GLN A 22 0.48 -9.62 4.03
N ILE A 23 1.69 -9.12 4.28
CA ILE A 23 2.91 -9.81 3.89
C ILE A 23 3.02 -11.07 4.77
N LEU A 24 3.05 -12.25 4.17
CA LEU A 24 3.17 -13.51 4.92
C LEU A 24 4.62 -13.83 5.26
N ILE A 25 5.54 -13.50 4.34
CA ILE A 25 6.98 -13.80 4.48
C ILE A 25 7.78 -12.51 4.34
N ALA A 26 8.67 -12.26 5.30
CA ALA A 26 9.52 -11.09 5.27
C ALA A 26 10.35 -11.08 3.97
N THR A 27 10.24 -10.00 3.21
CA THR A 27 10.83 -9.91 1.86
C THR A 27 11.76 -8.72 1.77
N THR A 28 13.02 -8.95 1.41
CA THR A 28 13.98 -7.87 1.17
C THR A 28 13.90 -7.41 -0.27
N VAL A 29 13.70 -6.11 -0.44
CA VAL A 29 13.60 -5.42 -1.73
C VAL A 29 14.87 -4.60 -1.95
N GLN A 30 15.55 -4.81 -3.07
CA GLN A 30 16.69 -3.98 -3.46
C GLN A 30 16.20 -2.81 -4.31
N LEU A 31 16.45 -1.60 -3.84
CA LEU A 31 16.18 -0.35 -4.54
C LEU A 31 17.29 -0.07 -5.55
N ASP A 32 16.94 0.58 -6.66
CA ASP A 32 17.87 1.06 -7.68
C ASP A 32 18.96 2.01 -7.15
N THR A 33 18.71 2.61 -5.99
CA THR A 33 19.67 3.47 -5.27
C THR A 33 20.80 2.68 -4.61
N GLY A 34 20.75 1.34 -4.63
CA GLY A 34 21.71 0.44 -3.98
C GLY A 34 21.34 0.11 -2.52
N TYR A 35 20.29 0.72 -1.98
CA TYR A 35 19.78 0.41 -0.65
C TYR A 35 18.82 -0.76 -0.67
N SER A 36 18.74 -1.50 0.43
CA SER A 36 17.80 -2.61 0.59
C SER A 36 16.78 -2.26 1.65
N ARG A 37 15.51 -2.57 1.40
CA ARG A 37 14.42 -2.36 2.33
C ARG A 37 13.70 -3.68 2.58
N THR A 38 13.54 -4.03 3.84
CA THR A 38 12.78 -5.23 4.23
C THR A 38 11.31 -4.87 4.43
N LEU A 39 10.44 -5.61 3.76
CA LEU A 39 9.02 -5.70 4.05
C LEU A 39 8.85 -6.72 5.17
N PRO A 40 8.50 -6.30 6.40
CA PRO A 40 8.37 -7.24 7.49
C PRO A 40 7.19 -8.17 7.26
N GLU A 41 7.34 -9.43 7.68
CA GLU A 41 6.21 -10.35 7.77
C GLU A 41 5.11 -9.76 8.67
N ARG A 42 3.89 -10.16 8.42
CA ARG A 42 2.67 -9.71 9.10
C ARG A 42 2.38 -8.22 8.98
N SER A 43 3.13 -7.48 8.15
CA SER A 43 2.77 -6.10 7.82
C SER A 43 1.50 -6.06 6.98
N VAL A 44 0.59 -5.17 7.36
CA VAL A 44 -0.71 -5.00 6.72
C VAL A 44 -0.69 -3.79 5.80
N TRP A 45 -1.26 -3.95 4.62
CA TRP A 45 -1.34 -2.92 3.59
C TRP A 45 -2.75 -2.84 3.04
N SER A 46 -3.26 -1.64 2.82
CA SER A 46 -4.58 -1.40 2.26
C SER A 46 -4.45 -0.88 0.84
N ARG A 47 -5.20 -1.47 -0.09
CA ARG A 47 -5.31 -0.91 -1.44
C ARG A 47 -5.93 0.49 -1.37
N VAL A 48 -5.29 1.46 -2.01
CA VAL A 48 -5.74 2.87 -2.04
C VAL A 48 -5.94 3.41 -3.45
N GLY A 49 -5.40 2.73 -4.46
CA GLY A 49 -5.50 3.18 -5.84
C GLY A 49 -4.86 2.21 -6.81
N ARG A 50 -4.66 2.67 -8.04
CA ARG A 50 -4.02 1.94 -9.12
C ARG A 50 -3.27 2.91 -10.03
N VAL A 51 -2.10 2.50 -10.48
CA VAL A 51 -1.31 3.12 -11.57
C VAL A 51 -1.28 2.15 -12.76
N PRO A 52 -0.86 2.59 -13.97
CA PRO A 52 -0.73 1.69 -15.13
C PRO A 52 0.12 0.45 -14.87
N GLN A 53 1.09 0.54 -13.95
CA GLN A 53 2.01 -0.53 -13.59
C GLN A 53 1.40 -1.54 -12.61
N GLY A 54 0.39 -1.18 -11.81
CA GLY A 54 -0.16 -2.06 -10.78
C GLY A 54 -1.05 -1.38 -9.75
N ASP A 55 -1.49 -2.14 -8.76
CA ASP A 55 -2.33 -1.67 -7.67
C ASP A 55 -1.48 -1.05 -6.54
N ILE A 56 -1.92 0.09 -6.01
CA ILE A 56 -1.21 0.85 -4.98
C ILE A 56 -1.73 0.43 -3.61
N TYR A 57 -0.81 0.05 -2.71
CA TYR A 57 -1.10 -0.36 -1.36
C TYR A 57 -0.34 0.51 -0.36
N ARG A 58 -1.08 1.17 0.55
CA ARG A 58 -0.49 1.94 1.66
C ARG A 58 -0.29 1.05 2.88
N PRO A 59 0.76 1.26 3.69
CA PRO A 59 0.91 0.55 4.95
C PRO A 59 -0.20 0.96 5.94
N ILE A 60 -0.61 0.04 6.81
CA ILE A 60 -1.59 0.29 7.88
C ILE A 60 -0.91 0.14 9.24
N GLY A 61 -1.13 1.11 10.12
CA GLY A 61 -0.56 1.13 11.47
C GLY A 61 0.92 1.50 11.54
N THR A 62 1.55 1.80 10.40
CA THR A 62 2.95 2.26 10.32
C THR A 62 3.15 3.14 9.09
N ILE A 63 4.27 3.86 9.06
CA ILE A 63 4.75 4.58 7.88
C ILE A 63 5.87 3.76 7.26
N PHE A 64 5.73 3.44 5.99
CA PHE A 64 6.79 2.79 5.23
C PHE A 64 7.55 3.82 4.43
N THR A 65 8.87 3.80 4.56
CA THR A 65 9.77 4.69 3.86
C THR A 65 10.80 3.90 3.08
N ILE A 66 11.21 4.44 1.93
CA ILE A 66 12.35 3.95 1.17
C ILE A 66 13.50 4.94 1.25
N GLU A 67 14.71 4.42 1.19
CA GLU A 67 15.94 5.20 1.33
C GLU A 67 16.62 5.36 -0.05
N GLY A 68 16.83 6.62 -0.42
CA GLY A 68 17.62 7.01 -1.59
C GLY A 68 18.67 8.03 -1.19
N ARG A 69 18.64 9.20 -1.83
CA ARG A 69 19.40 10.38 -1.35
C ARG A 69 18.78 11.01 -0.10
N GLN A 70 17.47 10.84 0.06
CA GLN A 70 16.68 11.22 1.23
C GLN A 70 15.71 10.07 1.58
N VAL A 71 15.02 10.19 2.71
CA VAL A 71 14.00 9.23 3.14
C VAL A 71 12.64 9.70 2.60
N HIS A 72 11.97 8.86 1.81
CA HIS A 72 10.67 9.17 1.21
C HIS A 72 9.61 8.19 1.70
N GLU A 73 8.41 8.68 2.02
CA GLU A 73 7.25 7.81 2.22
C GLU A 73 6.94 7.06 0.92
N ALA A 74 6.63 5.77 1.03
CA ALA A 74 6.43 4.92 -0.13
C ALA A 74 5.28 3.93 0.08
N TYR A 75 4.44 3.80 -0.94
CA TYR A 75 3.38 2.81 -1.04
C TYR A 75 3.78 1.73 -2.04
N LEU A 76 3.37 0.48 -1.81
CA LEU A 76 3.72 -0.62 -2.70
C LEU A 76 2.91 -0.53 -3.98
N VAL A 77 3.55 -0.73 -5.12
CA VAL A 77 2.85 -0.97 -6.39
C VAL A 77 3.02 -2.44 -6.74
N ILE A 78 1.92 -3.17 -6.66
CA ILE A 78 1.90 -4.62 -6.81
C ILE A 78 1.13 -4.98 -8.08
N ARG A 79 1.72 -5.83 -8.91
CA ARG A 79 1.08 -6.43 -10.08
C ARG A 79 1.23 -7.93 -9.99
N ASP A 80 0.12 -8.65 -10.03
CA ASP A 80 0.13 -10.13 -10.01
C ASP A 80 0.98 -10.70 -8.85
N LYS A 81 0.71 -10.23 -7.61
CA LYS A 81 1.47 -10.57 -6.38
C LYS A 81 2.98 -10.28 -6.43
N THR A 82 3.43 -9.50 -7.41
CA THR A 82 4.83 -9.09 -7.54
C THR A 82 4.95 -7.59 -7.29
N LEU A 83 5.90 -7.20 -6.45
CA LEU A 83 6.27 -5.80 -6.27
C LEU A 83 7.02 -5.31 -7.51
N VAL A 84 6.45 -4.35 -8.21
CA VAL A 84 7.03 -3.78 -9.44
C VAL A 84 7.59 -2.37 -9.24
N GLY A 85 7.28 -1.74 -8.10
CA GLY A 85 7.69 -0.38 -7.82
C GLY A 85 7.06 0.17 -6.54
N PHE A 86 7.29 1.46 -6.34
CA PHE A 86 6.75 2.24 -5.23
C PHE A 86 6.04 3.48 -5.75
N TYR A 87 4.96 3.87 -5.08
CA TYR A 87 4.30 5.14 -5.28
C TYR A 87 4.65 6.08 -4.14
N LEU A 88 5.18 7.26 -4.46
CA LEU A 88 5.60 8.27 -3.50
C LEU A 88 4.47 9.29 -3.34
N PRO A 89 3.66 9.24 -2.27
CA PRO A 89 2.49 10.11 -2.12
C PRO A 89 2.87 11.60 -1.99
N GLY A 90 4.00 11.91 -1.35
CA GLY A 90 4.46 13.30 -1.20
C GLY A 90 4.88 13.95 -2.52
N GLU A 91 5.38 13.15 -3.46
CA GLU A 91 5.82 13.62 -4.80
C GLU A 91 4.79 13.30 -5.89
N GLN A 92 3.73 12.56 -5.54
CA GLN A 92 2.74 11.99 -6.46
C GLN A 92 3.38 11.27 -7.66
N ASN A 93 4.51 10.60 -7.42
CA ASN A 93 5.35 10.02 -8.45
C ASN A 93 5.45 8.50 -8.32
N TYR A 94 5.67 7.81 -9.44
CA TYR A 94 5.94 6.39 -9.48
C TYR A 94 7.45 6.14 -9.60
N SER A 95 8.01 5.44 -8.61
CA SER A 95 9.39 4.96 -8.64
C SER A 95 9.41 3.50 -9.07
N PRO A 96 9.95 3.18 -10.27
CA PRO A 96 10.09 1.80 -10.71
C PRO A 96 11.09 1.04 -9.84
N LEU A 97 10.90 -0.27 -9.74
CA LEU A 97 11.86 -1.19 -9.18
C LEU A 97 12.53 -1.96 -10.32
N SER A 98 13.85 -1.87 -10.47
CA SER A 98 14.56 -2.58 -11.55
C SER A 98 14.39 -4.10 -11.51
N THR A 99 14.29 -4.66 -10.31
CA THR A 99 14.06 -6.10 -10.10
C THR A 99 12.70 -6.29 -9.47
N ALA A 100 11.75 -6.85 -10.22
CA ALA A 100 10.45 -7.19 -9.67
C ALA A 100 10.60 -8.28 -8.59
N VAL A 101 10.00 -8.06 -7.42
CA VAL A 101 10.16 -8.97 -6.27
C VAL A 101 8.83 -9.70 -6.02
N PRO A 102 8.78 -11.03 -6.13
CA PRO A 102 7.57 -11.77 -5.80
C PRO A 102 7.27 -11.62 -4.30
N LEU A 103 6.01 -11.36 -3.97
CA LEU A 103 5.55 -11.21 -2.59
C LEU A 103 4.57 -12.33 -2.23
N ASP A 104 4.80 -12.94 -1.07
CA ASP A 104 3.82 -13.81 -0.44
C ASP A 104 2.78 -12.95 0.30
N LEU A 105 1.62 -12.79 -0.33
CA LEU A 105 0.52 -11.96 0.16
C LEU A 105 -0.65 -12.83 0.63
N GLY A 106 -1.12 -12.59 1.85
CA GLY A 106 -2.39 -13.09 2.36
C GLY A 106 -3.44 -12.00 2.30
N GLU A 107 -4.64 -12.30 1.82
CA GLU A 107 -5.75 -11.35 1.88
C GLU A 107 -6.36 -11.34 3.28
N ILE A 108 -6.74 -10.16 3.78
CA ILE A 108 -7.40 -10.00 5.07
C ILE A 108 -8.66 -9.13 4.90
N GLU A 109 -9.74 -9.50 5.58
CA GLU A 109 -11.03 -8.79 5.59
C GLU A 109 -11.10 -7.73 6.70
#